data_AF-A0A2U8E4C2-F1
#
_entry.id   AF-A0A2U8E4C2-F1
#
_cell.length_a   1.000
_cell.length_b   1.000
_cell.length_c   1.000
_cell.angle_alpha   90.00
_cell.angle_beta   90.00
_cell.angle_gamma   90.00
#
_symmetry.space_group_name_H-M   'P 1'
#
loop_
_entity.id
_entity.type
_entity.pdbx_description
1 polymer ?
#
loop_
_entity_poly.entity_id
_entity_poly.type
_entity_poly.pdbx_seq_one_letter_code
_entity_poly.pdbx_strand_id
1 'polypeptide(L)'
;MDIINSGGHCAVSDLVVTKTYFALQHHYKLPKSEAISALAAMSVENGFVFSPAAVTLLQKHNLGRANPGFADRLIHAEYHASSFPMLSCELTAAKLPQVEVIAGAKVN
;
A
#
# COMPACT_ATOMS: atom_id res chain seq x y z
N MET A 1 -11.17 6.04 20.73
CA MET A 1 -9.73 6.08 21.07
C MET A 1 -9.41 5.28 22.34
N ASP A 2 -10.39 4.62 22.98
CA ASP A 2 -10.21 4.05 24.32
C ASP A 2 -9.14 2.96 24.42
N ILE A 3 -8.94 2.17 23.36
CA ILE A 3 -7.83 1.21 23.26
C ILE A 3 -6.48 1.93 23.31
N ILE A 4 -6.31 3.00 22.53
CA ILE A 4 -5.07 3.77 22.48
C ILE A 4 -4.87 4.57 23.78
N ASN A 5 -5.96 5.17 24.30
CA ASN A 5 -5.94 5.93 25.55
C ASN A 5 -5.63 5.08 26.78
N SER A 6 -5.86 3.77 26.72
CA SER A 6 -5.48 2.80 27.77
C SER A 6 -4.08 2.19 27.56
N GLY A 7 -3.30 2.70 26.59
CA GLY A 7 -1.94 2.24 26.28
C GLY A 7 -1.87 1.05 25.30
N GLY A 8 -3.02 0.64 24.75
CA GLY A 8 -3.10 -0.38 23.71
C GLY A 8 -2.70 0.14 22.33
N HIS A 9 -2.61 -0.79 21.37
CA HIS A 9 -2.24 -0.50 19.98
C HIS A 9 -3.24 -1.17 19.02
N CYS A 10 -3.50 -0.48 17.91
CA CYS A 10 -4.36 -0.94 16.82
C CYS A 10 -3.50 -1.29 15.60
N ALA A 11 -3.45 -2.57 15.24
CA ALA A 11 -2.78 -2.99 14.02
C ALA A 11 -3.60 -2.58 12.79
N VAL A 12 -2.92 -2.02 11.78
CA VAL A 12 -3.49 -1.61 10.50
C VAL A 12 -2.96 -2.53 9.42
N SER A 13 -3.82 -3.40 8.90
CA SER A 13 -3.49 -4.30 7.80
C SER A 13 -3.19 -3.53 6.51
N ASP A 14 -2.25 -4.01 5.70
CA ASP A 14 -1.92 -3.45 4.38
C ASP A 14 -3.13 -3.40 3.43
N LEU A 15 -4.09 -4.32 3.61
CA LEU A 15 -5.38 -4.28 2.91
C LEU A 15 -6.21 -3.05 3.32
N VAL A 16 -6.22 -2.71 4.62
CA VAL A 16 -6.89 -1.52 5.14
C VAL A 16 -6.20 -0.26 4.62
N VAL A 17 -4.86 -0.22 4.61
CA VAL A 17 -4.09 0.88 4.04
C VAL A 17 -4.46 1.11 2.56
N THR A 18 -4.50 0.04 1.77
CA THR A 18 -4.89 0.10 0.35
C THR A 18 -6.32 0.60 0.16
N LYS A 19 -7.28 0.09 0.96
CA LYS A 19 -8.68 0.53 0.90
C LYS A 19 -8.84 2.00 1.30
N THR A 20 -8.16 2.44 2.35
CA THR A 20 -8.16 3.84 2.78
C THR A 20 -7.56 4.73 1.71
N TYR A 21 -6.41 4.36 1.13
CA TYR A 21 -5.80 5.07 0.00
C TYR A 21 -6.76 5.23 -1.19
N PHE A 22 -7.50 4.17 -1.53
CA PHE A 22 -8.49 4.19 -2.61
C PHE A 22 -9.69 5.07 -2.25
N ALA A 23 -10.22 4.96 -1.02
CA ALA A 23 -11.33 5.79 -0.56
C ALA A 23 -10.96 7.29 -0.58
N LEU A 24 -9.78 7.66 -0.09
CA LEU A 24 -9.28 9.04 -0.09
C LEU A 24 -9.27 9.63 -1.50
N GLN A 25 -8.80 8.88 -2.51
CA GLN A 25 -8.77 9.35 -3.89
C GLN A 25 -10.15 9.36 -4.57
N HIS A 26 -10.89 8.26 -4.48
CA HIS A 26 -12.06 8.07 -5.33
C HIS A 26 -13.35 8.59 -4.70
N HIS A 27 -13.47 8.51 -3.37
CA HIS A 27 -14.65 8.96 -2.64
C HIS A 27 -14.45 10.38 -2.14
N TYR A 28 -13.30 10.67 -1.51
CA TYR A 28 -13.02 11.99 -0.94
C TYR A 28 -12.27 12.94 -1.89
N LYS A 29 -11.89 12.48 -3.09
CA LYS A 29 -11.25 13.29 -4.15
C LYS A 29 -9.90 13.90 -3.76
N LEU A 30 -9.21 13.35 -2.76
CA LEU A 30 -7.86 13.79 -2.42
C LEU A 30 -6.89 13.43 -3.55
N PRO A 31 -5.95 14.33 -3.90
CA PRO A 31 -4.81 13.99 -4.74
C PRO A 31 -3.99 12.82 -4.16
N LYS A 32 -3.37 12.03 -5.05
CA LYS A 32 -2.53 10.88 -4.66
C LYS A 32 -1.49 11.22 -3.60
N SER A 33 -0.79 12.34 -3.77
CA SER A 33 0.24 12.80 -2.84
C SER A 33 -0.34 13.11 -1.46
N GLU A 34 -1.51 13.75 -1.39
CA GLU A 34 -2.16 14.08 -0.13
C GLU A 34 -2.67 12.82 0.58
N ALA A 35 -3.23 11.86 -0.17
CA ALA A 35 -3.64 10.58 0.38
C ALA A 35 -2.46 9.79 0.98
N ILE A 36 -1.31 9.78 0.29
CA ILE A 36 -0.09 9.13 0.79
C ILE A 36 0.45 9.88 2.02
N SER A 37 0.48 11.22 1.99
CA SER A 37 0.92 12.02 3.14
C SER A 37 0.03 11.81 4.38
N ALA A 38 -1.29 11.70 4.21
CA ALA A 38 -2.21 11.42 5.31
C ALA A 38 -1.96 10.04 5.93
N LEU A 39 -1.73 9.01 5.09
CA LEU A 39 -1.36 7.68 5.56
C LEU A 39 0.02 7.66 6.23
N ALA A 40 0.98 8.42 5.71
CA ALA A 40 2.30 8.55 6.32
C ALA A 40 2.21 9.22 7.70
N ALA A 41 1.41 10.29 7.83
CA ALA A 41 1.15 10.94 9.11
C ALA A 41 0.51 9.97 10.11
N MET A 42 -0.52 9.22 9.70
CA MET A 42 -1.15 8.20 10.55
C MET A 42 -0.18 7.09 10.96
N SER A 43 0.77 6.71 10.09
CA SER A 43 1.75 5.64 10.38
C SER A 43 2.76 5.98 11.47
N VAL A 44 2.90 7.26 11.82
CA VAL A 44 3.78 7.73 12.90
C VAL A 44 3.00 8.19 14.13
N GLU A 45 1.68 8.15 14.11
CA GLU A 45 0.85 8.46 15.28
C GLU A 45 0.90 7.34 16.32
N ASN A 46 0.94 7.74 17.59
CA ASN A 46 0.90 6.79 18.70
C ASN A 46 -0.40 5.97 18.67
N GLY A 47 -0.27 4.66 18.87
CA GLY A 47 -1.41 3.75 18.98
C GLY A 47 -1.80 3.06 17.68
N PHE A 48 -1.21 3.41 16.54
CA PHE A 48 -1.34 2.63 15.30
C PHE A 48 -0.06 1.86 15.00
N VAL A 49 -0.22 0.60 14.56
CA VAL A 49 0.89 -0.27 14.17
C VAL A 49 0.68 -0.70 12.73
N PHE A 50 1.56 -0.24 11.85
CA PHE A 50 1.58 -0.60 10.44
C PHE A 50 2.61 -1.70 10.20
N SER A 51 2.51 -2.39 9.06
CA SER A 51 3.57 -3.31 8.66
C SER A 51 4.89 -2.55 8.39
N PRO A 52 6.06 -3.16 8.64
CA PRO A 52 7.34 -2.55 8.30
C PRO A 52 7.45 -2.18 6.82
N ALA A 53 6.83 -2.98 5.95
CA ALA A 53 6.74 -2.73 4.52
C ALA A 53 5.95 -1.46 4.19
N ALA A 54 4.77 -1.29 4.79
CA ALA A 54 3.95 -0.08 4.62
C ALA A 54 4.68 1.17 5.09
N VAL A 55 5.31 1.12 6.28
CA VAL A 55 6.10 2.25 6.81
C VAL A 55 7.25 2.61 5.86
N THR A 56 8.00 1.61 5.41
CA THR A 56 9.12 1.81 4.47
C THR A 56 8.65 2.42 3.16
N LEU A 57 7.50 2.00 2.64
CA LEU A 57 6.93 2.58 1.42
C LEU A 57 6.47 4.01 1.66
N LEU A 58 5.71 4.30 2.72
CA LEU A 58 5.17 5.63 3.01
C LEU A 58 6.25 6.71 3.19
N GLN A 59 7.47 6.33 3.55
CA GLN A 59 8.62 7.22 3.66
C GLN A 59 9.31 7.54 2.31
N LYS A 60 8.93 6.86 1.21
CA LYS A 60 9.55 7.10 -0.11
C LYS A 60 9.05 8.40 -0.74
N HIS A 61 9.99 9.22 -1.19
CA HIS A 61 9.69 10.42 -1.98
C HIS A 61 9.01 10.07 -3.32
N ASN A 62 8.16 10.98 -3.80
CA ASN A 62 7.53 10.93 -5.12
C ASN A 62 6.62 9.72 -5.40
N LEU A 63 6.13 9.01 -4.37
CA LEU A 63 5.18 7.91 -4.57
C LEU A 63 3.88 8.31 -5.29
N GLY A 64 3.42 9.56 -5.14
CA GLY A 64 2.23 10.05 -5.85
C GLY A 64 2.36 10.06 -7.38
N ARG A 65 3.59 9.98 -7.91
CA ARG A 65 3.92 9.88 -9.34
C ARG A 65 4.59 8.55 -9.71
N ALA A 66 4.74 7.63 -8.77
CA ALA A 66 5.42 6.36 -9.01
C ALA A 66 4.60 5.48 -9.95
N ASN A 67 5.32 4.71 -10.78
CA ASN A 67 4.74 3.73 -11.67
C ASN A 67 5.63 2.47 -11.72
N PRO A 68 5.28 1.37 -11.04
CA PRO A 68 3.96 1.06 -10.46
C PRO A 68 3.64 1.89 -9.21
N GLY A 69 2.34 2.01 -8.92
CA GLY A 69 1.81 2.94 -7.92
C GLY A 69 2.03 2.49 -6.48
N PHE A 70 1.52 3.27 -5.52
CA PHE A 70 1.65 2.95 -4.09
C PHE A 70 0.98 1.62 -3.73
N ALA A 71 -0.27 1.40 -4.15
CA ALA A 71 -1.01 0.17 -3.88
C ALA A 71 -0.31 -1.07 -4.47
N ASP A 72 0.14 -1.00 -5.72
CA ASP A 72 0.87 -2.09 -6.38
C ASP A 72 2.13 -2.48 -5.61
N ARG A 73 2.87 -1.47 -5.12
CA ARG A 73 4.09 -1.69 -4.33
C ARG A 73 3.79 -2.28 -2.95
N LEU A 74 2.67 -1.91 -2.35
CA LEU A 74 2.26 -2.46 -1.07
C LEU A 74 1.85 -3.93 -1.20
N ILE A 75 1.06 -4.25 -2.24
CA ILE A 75 0.71 -5.64 -2.59
C ILE A 75 1.97 -6.43 -2.87
N HIS A 76 2.87 -5.91 -3.71
CA HIS A 76 4.16 -6.54 -4.01
C HIS A 76 4.98 -6.84 -2.76
N ALA A 77 5.02 -5.90 -1.80
CA ALA A 77 5.76 -6.10 -0.57
C ALA A 77 5.21 -7.25 0.29
N GLU A 78 3.89 -7.48 0.29
CA GLU A 78 3.26 -8.60 0.98
C GLU A 78 3.64 -9.96 0.36
N TYR A 79 3.60 -10.06 -0.97
CA TYR A 79 4.06 -11.26 -1.70
C TYR A 79 5.55 -11.53 -1.45
N HIS A 80 6.38 -10.49 -1.55
CA HIS A 80 7.82 -10.59 -1.32
C HIS A 80 8.15 -11.00 0.13
N ALA A 81 7.48 -10.43 1.13
CA ALA A 81 7.66 -10.83 2.53
C ALA A 81 7.29 -12.30 2.78
N SER A 82 6.37 -12.83 1.97
CA SER A 82 5.93 -14.22 2.02
C SER A 82 6.75 -15.16 1.12
N SER A 83 7.82 -14.66 0.47
CA SER A 83 8.66 -15.40 -0.49
C SER A 83 7.87 -16.00 -1.66
N PHE A 84 6.76 -15.37 -2.04
CA PHE A 84 5.97 -15.77 -3.20
C PHE A 84 6.21 -14.82 -4.38
N PRO A 85 6.28 -15.33 -5.62
CA PRO A 85 6.23 -14.47 -6.79
C PRO A 85 4.87 -13.78 -6.88
N MET A 86 4.83 -12.55 -7.39
CA MET A 86 3.59 -11.84 -7.66
C MET A 86 3.22 -12.00 -9.13
N LEU A 87 2.00 -12.45 -9.40
CA LEU A 87 1.42 -12.44 -10.74
C LEU A 87 0.56 -11.18 -10.90
N SER A 88 0.71 -10.48 -12.03
CA SER A 88 -0.04 -9.25 -12.29
C SER A 88 -0.50 -9.15 -13.74
N CYS A 89 -1.66 -8.55 -13.98
CA CYS A 89 -2.09 -8.16 -15.33
C CYS A 89 -1.58 -6.76 -15.72
N GLU A 90 -1.00 -6.00 -14.77
CA GLU A 90 -0.51 -4.65 -15.00
C GLU A 90 0.93 -4.68 -15.53
N LEU A 91 1.14 -4.20 -16.74
CA LEU A 91 2.45 -4.17 -17.41
C LEU A 91 3.52 -3.45 -16.59
N THR A 92 3.12 -2.43 -15.83
CA THR A 92 4.05 -1.62 -15.03
C THR A 92 4.56 -2.37 -13.80
N ALA A 93 3.87 -3.43 -13.37
CA ALA A 93 4.28 -4.27 -12.25
C ALA A 93 5.57 -5.05 -12.56
N ALA A 94 5.89 -5.32 -13.84
CA ALA A 94 7.14 -5.95 -14.27
C ALA A 94 8.42 -5.19 -13.84
N LYS A 95 8.29 -3.93 -13.41
CA LYS A 95 9.40 -3.13 -12.86
C LYS A 95 9.77 -3.51 -11.42
N LEU A 96 8.95 -4.33 -10.76
CA LEU A 96 9.18 -4.81 -9.41
C LEU A 96 9.88 -6.18 -9.45
N PRO A 97 10.76 -6.48 -8.48
CA PRO A 97 11.42 -7.78 -8.40
C PRO A 97 10.43 -8.93 -8.27
N GLN A 98 10.71 -10.07 -8.90
CA GLN A 98 9.90 -11.30 -8.76
C GLN A 98 8.42 -11.12 -9.13
N VAL A 99 8.15 -10.27 -10.13
CA VAL A 99 6.81 -10.11 -10.72
C VAL A 99 6.78 -10.73 -12.11
N GLU A 100 5.79 -11.58 -12.35
CA GLU A 100 5.46 -12.07 -13.68
C GLU A 100 4.18 -11.37 -14.16
N VAL A 101 4.25 -10.78 -15.37
CA VAL A 101 3.07 -10.19 -15.99
C VAL A 101 2.37 -11.23 -16.85
N ILE A 102 1.12 -11.54 -16.52
CA ILE A 102 0.29 -12.45 -17.28
C ILE A 102 -0.33 -11.66 -18.43
N ALA A 103 0.21 -11.82 -19.64
CA ALA A 103 -0.45 -11.35 -20.86
C ALA A 103 -1.74 -12.15 -21.05
N GLY A 104 -2.87 -11.45 -21.21
CA GLY A 104 -4.23 -11.97 -21.13
C GLY A 104 -4.37 -13.41 -21.64
N ALA A 105 -4.67 -14.33 -20.72
CA ALA A 105 -5.32 -15.57 -21.10
C ALA A 105 -6.56 -15.17 -21.90
N LYS A 106 -6.59 -15.52 -23.19
CA LYS A 106 -7.84 -15.50 -23.94
C LYS A 106 -8.79 -16.41 -23.16
N VAL A 107 -9.79 -15.81 -22.52
CA VAL A 107 -10.96 -16.53 -22.05
C VAL A 107 -11.63 -17.01 -23.33
N ASN A 108 -11.35 -18.24 -23.73
CA ASN A 108 -12.08 -18.94 -24.78
C ASN A 108 -13.49 -19.26 -24.27
#